data_AF-A0A249MYF7-F1
#
_entry.id   AF-A0A249MYF7-F1
#
_cell.length_a   1.000
_cell.length_b   1.000
_cell.length_c   1.000
_cell.angle_alpha   90.00
_cell.angle_beta   90.00
_cell.angle_gamma   90.00
#
_symmetry.space_group_name_H-M   'P 1'
#
loop_
_entity.id
_entity.type
_entity.pdbx_description
1 polymer ?
#
loop_
_entity_poly.entity_id
_entity_poly.type
_entity_poly.pdbx_seq_one_letter_code
_entity_poly.pdbx_strand_id
1 'polypeptide(L)'
;MPLRRAHYLVLAMVLATVVAFWPTYFAVLRTARTELYLHGVTATAWMLLLALQSWTIHHQRRGAHRIFGIVSLFLFPLFLAGSVAVLLSMARNTPSDPF
;
A
#
# COMPACT_ATOMS: atom_id res chain seq x y z
N MET A 1 21.17 5.12 12.86
CA MET A 1 20.05 5.89 12.27
C MET A 1 19.40 6.74 13.35
N PRO A 2 19.14 8.03 13.10
CA PRO A 2 18.57 8.95 14.10
C PRO A 2 17.18 8.50 14.59
N LEU A 3 16.39 7.85 13.73
CA LEU A 3 15.09 7.27 14.08
C LEU A 3 15.20 5.79 14.49
N ARG A 4 15.65 5.52 15.71
CA ARG A 4 15.84 4.14 16.23
C ARG A 4 14.56 3.28 16.22
N ARG A 5 13.39 3.91 16.31
CA ARG A 5 12.08 3.23 16.36
C ARG A 5 11.27 3.32 15.05
N ALA A 6 11.88 3.76 13.95
CA ALA A 6 11.19 3.98 12.68
C ALA A 6 10.40 2.74 12.21
N HIS A 7 11.00 1.55 12.32
CA HIS A 7 10.36 0.31 11.87
C HIS A 7 9.08 -0.04 12.67
N TYR A 8 9.00 0.32 13.95
CA TYR A 8 7.76 0.16 14.73
C TYR A 8 6.68 1.14 14.29
N LEU A 9 7.05 2.39 13.97
CA LEU A 9 6.09 3.38 13.48
C LEU A 9 5.55 2.98 12.09
N VAL A 10 6.41 2.49 11.21
CA VAL A 10 6.00 1.98 9.89
C VAL A 10 5.11 0.74 10.04
N LEU A 11 5.44 -0.19 10.94
CA LEU A 11 4.59 -1.33 11.21
C LEU A 11 3.22 -0.91 11.78
N ALA A 12 3.20 0.04 12.73
CA ALA A 12 1.96 0.57 13.29
C ALA A 12 1.10 1.23 12.21
N MET A 13 1.70 1.97 11.28
CA MET A 13 1.01 2.53 10.11
C MET A 13 0.38 1.42 9.24
N VAL A 14 1.11 0.34 8.96
CA VAL A 14 0.57 -0.81 8.18
C VAL A 14 -0.65 -1.41 8.89
N LEU A 15 -0.56 -1.65 10.20
CA LEU A 15 -1.67 -2.19 11.00
C LEU A 15 -2.85 -1.22 11.03
N ALA A 16 -2.60 0.08 11.17
CA ALA A 16 -3.63 1.11 11.11
C ALA A 16 -4.35 1.12 9.75
N THR A 17 -3.62 0.94 8.64
CA THR A 17 -4.22 0.79 7.32
C THR A 17 -5.13 -0.44 7.24
N VAL A 18 -4.73 -1.58 7.79
CA VAL A 18 -5.59 -2.78 7.80
C VAL A 18 -6.90 -2.51 8.54
N VAL A 19 -6.83 -1.87 9.71
CA VAL A 19 -8.01 -1.51 10.50
C VAL A 19 -8.89 -0.50 9.76
N ALA A 20 -8.30 0.56 9.23
CA ALA A 20 -9.03 1.63 8.55
C ALA A 20 -9.77 1.14 7.29
N PHE A 21 -9.17 0.20 6.56
CA PHE A 21 -9.74 -0.35 5.32
C PHE A 21 -10.47 -1.68 5.54
N TRP A 22 -10.69 -2.10 6.79
CA TRP A 22 -11.34 -3.38 7.07
C TRP A 22 -12.73 -3.51 6.43
N PRO A 23 -13.72 -2.63 6.71
CA PRO A 23 -15.08 -2.81 6.21
C PRO A 23 -15.19 -2.61 4.69
N THR A 24 -14.36 -1.75 4.11
CA THR A 24 -14.45 -1.33 2.71
C THR A 24 -13.60 -2.18 1.76
N TYR A 25 -12.62 -2.91 2.28
CA TYR A 25 -11.73 -3.75 1.46
C TYR A 25 -11.60 -5.17 2.01
N PHE A 26 -11.03 -5.35 3.20
CA PHE A 26 -10.66 -6.68 3.70
C PHE A 26 -11.88 -7.57 3.99
N ALA A 27 -12.97 -7.01 4.51
CA ALA A 27 -14.21 -7.73 4.80
C ALA A 27 -15.02 -8.10 3.54
N VAL A 28 -14.78 -7.40 2.42
CA VAL A 28 -15.55 -7.53 1.17
C VAL A 28 -14.69 -7.96 -0.02
N LEU A 29 -13.54 -8.60 0.25
CA LEU A 29 -12.52 -8.91 -0.75
C LEU A 29 -13.06 -9.70 -1.96
N ARG A 30 -14.05 -10.57 -1.75
CA ARG A 30 -14.66 -11.42 -2.79
C ARG A 30 -15.64 -10.67 -3.71
N THR A 31 -16.18 -9.56 -3.24
CA THR A 31 -17.15 -8.73 -3.97
C THR A 31 -16.56 -7.39 -4.39
N ALA A 32 -15.29 -7.15 -4.06
CA ALA A 32 -14.58 -5.95 -4.44
C ALA A 32 -14.45 -5.85 -5.97
N ARG A 33 -14.64 -4.64 -6.50
CA ARG A 33 -14.39 -4.36 -7.91
C ARG A 33 -12.92 -4.57 -8.25
N THR A 34 -12.64 -4.94 -9.50
CA THR A 34 -11.30 -5.25 -9.98
C THR A 34 -10.30 -4.12 -9.71
N GLU A 35 -10.69 -2.86 -9.88
CA GLU A 35 -9.82 -1.70 -9.62
C GLU A 35 -9.41 -1.62 -8.15
N LEU A 36 -10.37 -1.83 -7.24
CA LEU A 36 -10.14 -1.83 -5.80
C LEU A 36 -9.30 -3.04 -5.37
N TYR A 37 -9.55 -4.21 -5.97
CA TYR A 37 -8.76 -5.43 -5.73
C TYR A 37 -7.29 -5.22 -6.11
N LEU A 38 -7.02 -4.74 -7.33
CA LEU A 38 -5.66 -4.49 -7.83
C LEU A 38 -4.94 -3.43 -6.99
N HIS A 39 -5.61 -2.32 -6.69
CA HIS A 39 -5.06 -1.28 -5.83
C HIS A 39 -4.72 -1.83 -4.44
N GLY A 40 -5.65 -2.51 -3.78
CA GLY A 40 -5.44 -2.96 -2.41
C GLY A 40 -4.35 -4.04 -2.28
N VAL A 41 -4.22 -4.96 -3.24
CA VAL A 41 -3.14 -5.96 -3.26
C VAL A 41 -1.78 -5.28 -3.45
N THR A 42 -1.67 -4.41 -4.46
CA THR A 42 -0.40 -3.72 -4.76
C THR A 42 -0.02 -2.72 -3.67
N ALA A 43 -0.97 -2.00 -3.09
CA ALA A 43 -0.76 -1.12 -1.93
C ALA A 43 -0.28 -1.90 -0.71
N THR A 44 -0.93 -3.03 -0.37
CA THR A 44 -0.54 -3.87 0.77
C THR A 44 0.88 -4.41 0.58
N ALA A 45 1.17 -4.97 -0.58
CA ALA A 45 2.50 -5.48 -0.89
C ALA A 45 3.58 -4.37 -0.84
N TRP A 46 3.27 -3.17 -1.35
CA TRP A 46 4.19 -2.03 -1.32
C TRP A 46 4.45 -1.53 0.10
N MET A 47 3.42 -1.39 0.93
CA MET A 47 3.57 -1.01 2.34
C MET A 47 4.40 -2.03 3.13
N LEU A 48 4.22 -3.33 2.90
CA LEU A 48 5.03 -4.38 3.51
C LEU A 48 6.50 -4.27 3.10
N LEU A 49 6.79 -3.95 1.83
CA LEU A 49 8.17 -3.68 1.39
C LEU A 49 8.77 -2.46 2.08
N LEU A 50 8.01 -1.39 2.31
CA LEU A 50 8.49 -0.23 3.07
C LEU A 50 8.82 -0.58 4.53
N ALA A 51 7.97 -1.39 5.18
CA ALA A 51 8.23 -1.90 6.52
C ALA A 51 9.51 -2.76 6.57
N LEU A 52 9.67 -3.68 5.61
CA LEU A 52 10.86 -4.52 5.47
C LEU A 52 12.11 -3.69 5.16
N GLN A 53 12.01 -2.66 4.31
CA GLN A 53 13.13 -1.75 4.03
C GLN A 53 13.58 -1.02 5.30
N SER A 54 12.64 -0.48 6.08
CA SER A 54 12.92 0.20 7.36
C SER A 54 13.57 -0.74 8.38
N TRP A 55 13.06 -1.96 8.50
CA TRP A 55 13.62 -2.97 9.39
C TRP A 55 15.02 -3.44 8.96
N THR A 56 15.22 -3.76 7.67
CA THR A 56 16.50 -4.30 7.17
C THR A 56 17.65 -3.30 7.30
N ILE A 57 17.43 -2.02 6.98
CA ILE A 57 18.47 -1.00 7.10
C ILE A 57 18.82 -0.71 8.56
N HIS A 58 17.83 -0.76 9.46
CA HIS A 58 18.05 -0.62 10.90
C HIS A 58 18.99 -1.72 11.42
N HIS A 59 18.82 -2.96 10.95
CA HIS A 59 19.62 -4.12 11.33
C HIS A 59 20.89 -4.31 10.47
N GLN A 60 21.33 -3.27 9.74
CA GLN A 60 22.51 -3.30 8.85
C GLN A 60 22.47 -4.41 7.78
N ARG A 61 21.29 -4.95 7.45
CA ARG A 61 21.10 -5.95 6.38
C ARG A 61 21.03 -5.26 5.01
N ARG A 62 22.13 -4.61 4.60
CA ARG A 62 22.21 -3.74 3.42
C ARG A 62 21.88 -4.46 2.10
N GLY A 63 22.26 -5.73 1.97
CA GLY A 63 21.93 -6.54 0.79
C GLY A 63 20.42 -6.74 0.63
N ALA A 64 19.74 -7.13 1.71
CA ALA A 64 18.28 -7.27 1.72
C ALA A 64 17.57 -5.93 1.49
N HIS A 65 18.07 -4.85 2.11
CA HIS A 65 17.55 -3.50 1.89
C HIS A 65 17.61 -3.10 0.40
N ARG A 66 18.75 -3.36 -0.27
CA ARG A 66 18.90 -3.08 -1.70
C ARG A 66 17.91 -3.87 -2.56
N ILE A 67 17.74 -5.17 -2.28
CA ILE A 67 16.79 -6.01 -3.02
C ILE A 67 15.36 -5.48 -2.83
N PHE A 68 14.94 -5.23 -1.59
CA PHE A 68 13.60 -4.71 -1.32
C PHE A 68 13.37 -3.31 -1.91
N GLY A 69 14.39 -2.46 -1.94
CA GLY A 69 14.35 -1.17 -2.63
C GLY A 69 14.11 -1.33 -4.13
N ILE A 70 14.84 -2.24 -4.79
CA ILE A 70 14.65 -2.52 -6.24
C ILE A 70 13.25 -3.08 -6.50
N VAL A 71 12.80 -4.08 -5.74
CA VAL A 71 11.44 -4.64 -5.89
C VAL A 71 10.38 -3.56 -5.68
N SER A 72 10.58 -2.67 -4.70
CA SER A 72 9.69 -1.54 -4.44
C SER A 72 9.60 -0.58 -5.63
N LEU A 73 10.68 -0.35 -6.38
CA LEU A 73 10.67 0.50 -7.59
C LEU A 73 9.81 -0.09 -8.71
N PHE A 74 9.74 -1.41 -8.83
CA PHE A 74 8.86 -2.08 -9.81
C PHE A 74 7.41 -2.19 -9.34
N LEU A 75 7.20 -2.35 -8.04
CA LEU A 75 5.86 -2.46 -7.47
C LEU A 75 5.14 -1.11 -7.39
N PHE A 76 5.87 -0.02 -7.19
CA PHE A 76 5.30 1.32 -7.08
C PHE A 76 4.47 1.75 -8.31
N PRO A 77 4.93 1.57 -9.57
CA PRO A 77 4.11 1.84 -10.75
C PRO A 77 2.79 1.07 -10.78
N LEU A 78 2.77 -0.18 -10.32
CA LEU A 78 1.55 -0.99 -10.26
C LEU A 78 0.57 -0.44 -9.22
N PHE A 79 1.09 -0.09 -8.04
CA PHE A 79 0.33 0.59 -6.99
C PHE A 79 -0.25 1.93 -7.48
N LEU A 80 0.56 2.74 -8.17
CA LEU A 80 0.15 4.04 -8.70
C LEU A 80 -0.95 3.86 -9.76
N ALA A 81 -0.77 2.92 -10.70
CA ALA A 81 -1.78 2.62 -11.72
C ALA A 81 -3.10 2.15 -11.10
N GLY A 82 -3.06 1.28 -10.08
CA GLY A 82 -4.25 0.86 -9.34
C GLY A 82 -4.94 2.03 -8.62
N SER A 83 -4.15 2.94 -8.03
CA SER A 83 -4.66 4.15 -7.39
C SER A 83 -5.41 5.05 -8.38
N VAL A 84 -4.83 5.28 -9.56
CA VAL A 84 -5.47 6.03 -10.65
C VAL A 84 -6.74 5.32 -11.14
N ALA A 85 -6.73 3.99 -11.28
CA ALA A 85 -7.91 3.23 -11.69
C ALA A 85 -9.07 3.37 -10.70
N VAL A 86 -8.78 3.33 -9.39
CA VAL A 86 -9.79 3.58 -8.35
C VAL A 86 -10.34 5.00 -8.45
N LEU A 87 -9.48 6.01 -8.61
CA LEU A 87 -9.92 7.41 -8.75
C LEU A 87 -10.82 7.61 -9.97
N LEU A 88 -10.43 7.09 -11.13
CA LEU A 88 -11.23 7.16 -12.36
C LEU A 88 -12.56 6.40 -12.22
N SER A 89 -12.53 5.26 -11.55
CA SER A 89 -13.72 4.49 -11.21
C SER A 89 -14.67 5.32 -10.34
N MET A 90 -14.19 5.95 -9.26
CA MET A 90 -15.01 6.80 -8.41
C MET A 90 -15.58 7.97 -9.21
N ALA A 91 -14.76 8.68 -9.98
CA ALA A 91 -15.18 9.81 -10.79
C ALA A 91 -16.29 9.46 -11.80
N ARG A 92 -16.25 8.27 -12.41
CA ARG A 92 -17.29 7.78 -13.33
C ARG A 92 -18.61 7.41 -12.65
N ASN A 93 -18.57 7.08 -11.36
CA ASN A 93 -19.73 6.64 -10.59
C ASN A 93 -20.30 7.73 -9.69
N THR A 94 -19.66 8.89 -9.60
CA THR A 94 -20.24 10.08 -9.00
C THR A 94 -21.44 10.49 -9.87
N PRO A 95 -22.66 10.53 -9.33
CA PRO A 95 -23.81 11.08 -10.06
C PRO A 95 -23.46 12.49 -10.53
N SER A 96 -23.75 12.83 -11.79
CA SER A 96 -23.66 14.22 -12.23
C SER A 96 -24.62 15.04 -11.38
N ASP A 97 -24.11 16.09 -10.74
CA ASP A 97 -24.92 17.02 -9.95
C ASP A 97 -26.08 17.53 -10.83
N PRO A 98 -27.35 17.38 -10.44
CA PRO A 98 -28.49 17.79 -11.25
C PRO A 98 -28.81 19.29 -11.11
N PHE A 99 -27.95 20.06 -10.43
CA PHE A 99 -28.01 21.51 -10.36
C PHE A 99 -27.16 22.16 -11.46
#